data_AF-A0A1J0EPA1-F1
#
_entry.id   AF-A0A1J0EPA1-F1
#
_cell.length_a   1.000
_cell.length_b   1.000
_cell.length_c   1.000
_cell.angle_alpha   90.00
_cell.angle_beta   90.00
_cell.angle_gamma   90.00
#
_symmetry.space_group_name_H-M   'P 1'
#
loop_
_entity.id
_entity.type
_entity.pdbx_description
1 polymer ?
#
loop_
_entity_poly.entity_id
_entity_poly.type
_entity_poly.pdbx_seq_one_letter_code
_entity_poly.pdbx_strand_id
1 'polypeptide(L)'
;MSTNKSFTERVFQAIGFELLAVLLCTPLLAWLMDKSMVDMGVATIAIGLIALAWNVLFNGLFDRLLKHLALVPSAATRVLHAVLFEGGLVAVSVPLIAWWLNVSLLQALILDIGVLLFFLPYTYVYHWAYDVVRERMLERRVA
;
A
#
# COMPACT_ATOMS: atom_id res chain seq x y z
N MET A 1 11.95 11.82 24.53
CA MET A 1 12.06 10.48 23.94
C MET A 1 10.85 9.66 24.39
N SER A 2 9.74 9.76 23.66
CA SER A 2 8.52 8.91 23.69
C SER A 2 7.34 9.69 23.08
N THR A 3 7.41 10.00 21.79
CA THR A 3 6.26 10.63 21.11
C THR A 3 5.26 9.52 20.78
N ASN A 4 4.49 9.11 21.78
CA ASN A 4 3.38 8.18 21.61
C ASN A 4 2.34 8.91 20.74
N LYS A 5 2.40 8.73 19.40
CA LYS A 5 1.39 9.26 18.46
C LYS A 5 0.03 8.85 19.02
N SER A 6 -0.84 9.82 19.30
CA SER A 6 -2.17 9.50 19.80
C SER A 6 -2.87 8.58 18.80
N PHE A 7 -3.58 7.56 19.29
CA PHE A 7 -4.33 6.64 18.42
C PHE A 7 -5.26 7.41 17.47
N THR A 8 -5.80 8.55 17.94
CA THR A 8 -6.61 9.49 17.17
C THR A 8 -5.88 10.11 15.98
N GLU A 9 -4.60 10.49 16.12
CA GLU A 9 -3.81 11.04 15.00
C GLU A 9 -3.54 9.97 13.94
N ARG A 10 -3.26 8.73 14.36
CA ARG A 10 -3.08 7.61 13.44
C ARG A 10 -4.34 7.30 12.66
N VAL A 11 -5.50 7.36 13.31
CA VAL A 11 -6.80 7.14 12.67
C VAL A 11 -7.12 8.28 11.70
N PHE A 12 -6.90 9.54 12.08
CA PHE A 12 -7.13 10.67 11.16
C PHE A 12 -6.20 10.65 9.95
N GLN A 13 -4.95 10.24 10.16
CA GLN A 13 -3.97 10.03 9.11
C GLN A 13 -4.38 8.87 8.18
N ALA A 14 -4.83 7.74 8.75
CA ALA A 14 -5.32 6.61 7.97
C ALA A 14 -6.56 6.99 7.14
N ILE A 15 -7.54 7.68 7.75
CA ILE A 15 -8.75 8.13 7.07
C ILE A 15 -8.40 9.11 5.94
N GLY A 16 -7.54 10.10 6.18
CA GLY A 16 -7.14 11.07 5.15
C GLY A 16 -6.37 10.42 4.00
N PHE A 17 -5.50 9.46 4.31
CA PHE A 17 -4.80 8.66 3.33
C PHE A 17 -5.76 7.84 2.46
N GLU A 18 -6.75 7.22 3.08
CA GLU A 18 -7.73 6.37 2.39
C GLU A 18 -8.68 7.22 1.54
N LEU A 19 -9.12 8.38 2.02
CA LEU A 19 -9.95 9.34 1.27
C LEU A 19 -9.24 9.88 0.02
N LEU A 20 -7.98 10.29 0.15
CA LEU A 20 -7.19 10.76 -0.99
C LEU A 20 -6.83 9.64 -1.97
N ALA A 21 -6.56 8.43 -1.48
CA ALA A 21 -6.34 7.26 -2.31
C ALA A 21 -7.59 6.94 -3.14
N VAL A 22 -8.78 6.94 -2.52
CA VAL A 22 -10.04 6.77 -3.24
C VAL A 22 -10.24 7.89 -4.25
N LEU A 23 -10.02 9.16 -3.86
CA LEU A 23 -10.25 10.30 -4.75
C LEU A 23 -9.36 10.27 -6.01
N LEU A 24 -8.13 9.75 -5.91
CA LEU A 24 -7.18 9.69 -7.01
C LEU A 24 -7.28 8.39 -7.83
N CYS A 25 -7.35 7.24 -7.18
CA CYS A 25 -7.38 5.95 -7.85
C CYS A 25 -8.74 5.66 -8.49
N THR A 26 -9.85 6.11 -7.89
CA THR A 26 -11.20 5.88 -8.45
C THR A 26 -11.37 6.42 -9.87
N PRO A 27 -11.08 7.71 -10.17
CA PRO A 27 -11.21 8.21 -11.53
C PRO A 27 -10.18 7.60 -12.49
N LEU A 28 -8.96 7.30 -12.01
CA LEU A 28 -7.92 6.66 -12.81
C LEU A 28 -8.34 5.25 -13.26
N LEU A 29 -8.86 4.45 -12.33
CA LEU A 29 -9.31 3.08 -12.59
C LEU A 29 -10.62 3.06 -13.39
N ALA A 30 -11.54 3.99 -13.12
CA ALA A 30 -12.76 4.15 -13.92
C ALA A 30 -12.44 4.49 -15.38
N TRP A 31 -11.46 5.36 -15.61
CA TRP A 31 -10.99 5.68 -16.96
C TRP A 31 -10.30 4.49 -17.64
N LEU A 32 -9.50 3.71 -16.91
CA LEU A 32 -8.78 2.57 -17.47
C LEU A 32 -9.68 1.35 -17.76
N MET A 33 -10.72 1.14 -16.95
CA MET A 33 -11.60 -0.03 -17.00
C MET A 33 -12.96 0.24 -17.67
N ASP A 34 -13.27 1.49 -18.02
CA ASP A 34 -14.55 1.93 -18.59
C ASP A 34 -15.75 1.45 -17.74
N LYS A 35 -15.60 1.52 -16.41
CA LYS A 35 -16.57 1.03 -15.42
C LYS A 35 -17.02 2.13 -14.47
N SER A 36 -18.13 1.87 -13.77
CA SER A 36 -18.71 2.84 -12.83
C SER A 36 -17.68 3.28 -11.77
N MET A 37 -17.63 4.59 -11.50
CA MET A 37 -16.73 5.14 -10.47
C MET A 37 -16.98 4.53 -9.09
N VAL A 38 -18.21 4.15 -8.77
CA VAL A 38 -18.53 3.55 -7.46
C VAL A 38 -17.89 2.17 -7.32
N ASP A 39 -18.02 1.32 -8.35
CA ASP A 39 -17.43 -0.03 -8.33
C ASP A 39 -15.90 0.01 -8.30
N MET A 40 -15.30 0.99 -9.00
CA MET A 40 -13.85 1.18 -9.01
C MET A 40 -13.33 1.74 -7.69
N GLY A 41 -14.09 2.59 -7.00
CA GLY A 41 -13.75 3.07 -5.66
C GLY A 41 -13.71 1.92 -4.65
N VAL A 42 -14.72 1.04 -4.66
CA VAL A 42 -14.75 -0.14 -3.81
C VAL A 42 -13.60 -1.10 -4.14
N ALA A 43 -13.33 -1.33 -5.43
CA ALA A 43 -12.21 -2.17 -5.86
C ALA A 43 -10.85 -1.59 -5.41
N THR A 44 -10.67 -0.27 -5.49
CA THR A 44 -9.46 0.42 -5.00
C THR A 44 -9.22 0.13 -3.52
N ILE A 45 -10.25 0.32 -2.69
CA ILE A 45 -10.17 0.11 -1.25
C ILE A 45 -9.87 -1.37 -0.97
N ALA A 46 -10.59 -2.28 -1.63
CA ALA A 46 -10.39 -3.71 -1.46
C ALA A 46 -8.97 -4.14 -1.83
N ILE A 47 -8.45 -3.70 -2.98
CA ILE A 47 -7.08 -4.00 -3.43
C ILE A 47 -6.06 -3.40 -2.48
N GLY A 48 -6.25 -2.16 -2.02
CA GLY A 48 -5.38 -1.52 -1.03
C GLY A 48 -5.35 -2.27 0.30
N LEU A 49 -6.51 -2.71 0.80
CA LEU A 49 -6.60 -3.52 2.02
C LEU A 49 -5.92 -4.88 1.87
N ILE A 50 -6.08 -5.54 0.71
CA ILE A 50 -5.44 -6.82 0.42
C ILE A 50 -3.93 -6.64 0.32
N ALA A 51 -3.45 -5.58 -0.34
CA ALA A 51 -2.03 -5.27 -0.42
C ALA A 51 -1.43 -4.98 0.96
N LEU A 52 -2.13 -4.21 1.80
CA LEU A 52 -1.72 -3.95 3.19
C LEU A 52 -1.71 -5.23 4.03
N ALA A 53 -2.76 -6.05 3.93
CA ALA A 53 -2.84 -7.33 4.61
C ALA A 53 -1.71 -8.26 4.16
N TRP A 54 -1.43 -8.33 2.86
CA TRP A 54 -0.32 -9.10 2.30
C TRP A 54 1.03 -8.60 2.81
N ASN A 55 1.25 -7.29 2.83
CA ASN A 55 2.47 -6.68 3.36
C ASN A 55 2.71 -7.06 4.84
N VAL A 56 1.67 -6.97 5.68
CA VAL A 56 1.78 -7.36 7.09
C VAL A 56 1.99 -8.87 7.24
N LEU A 57 1.24 -9.67 6.51
CA LEU A 57 1.30 -11.14 6.58
C LEU A 57 2.67 -11.65 6.11
N PHE A 58 3.15 -11.16 4.96
CA PHE A 58 4.44 -11.55 4.39
C PHE A 58 5.61 -11.08 5.24
N ASN A 59 5.64 -9.80 5.65
CA ASN A 59 6.69 -9.31 6.57
C ASN A 59 6.70 -10.11 7.88
N GLY A 60 5.52 -10.42 8.44
CA GLY A 60 5.43 -11.20 9.68
C GLY A 60 5.90 -12.64 9.51
N LEU A 61 5.55 -13.28 8.38
CA LEU A 61 5.97 -14.66 8.09
C LEU A 61 7.48 -14.72 7.82
N PHE A 62 8.01 -13.78 7.03
CA PHE A 62 9.42 -13.73 6.70
C PHE A 62 10.28 -13.39 7.92
N ASP A 63 9.86 -12.46 8.77
CA ASP A 63 10.58 -12.11 10.00
C ASP A 63 10.62 -13.30 10.98
N ARG A 64 9.52 -14.06 11.09
CA ARG A 64 9.51 -15.34 11.82
C ARG A 64 10.45 -16.37 11.19
N LEU A 65 10.44 -16.50 9.88
CA LEU A 65 11.29 -17.45 9.15
C LEU A 65 12.78 -17.10 9.34
N LEU A 66 13.14 -15.82 9.27
CA LEU A 66 14.49 -15.32 9.45
C LEU A 66 15.00 -15.60 10.88
N LYS A 67 14.12 -15.40 11.88
CA LYS A 67 14.38 -15.75 13.29
C LYS A 67 14.54 -17.25 13.49
N HIS A 68 13.68 -18.07 12.86
CA HIS A 68 13.76 -19.52 12.93
C HIS A 68 15.02 -20.09 12.27
N LEU A 69 15.47 -19.49 11.16
CA LEU A 69 16.65 -19.94 10.41
C LEU A 69 17.96 -19.28 10.88
N ALA A 70 17.90 -18.40 11.90
CA ALA A 70 19.04 -17.60 12.39
C ALA A 70 19.85 -16.93 11.26
N LEU A 71 19.16 -16.51 10.19
CA LEU A 71 19.80 -15.96 9.00
C LEU A 71 20.27 -14.53 9.27
N VAL A 72 21.53 -14.26 8.94
CA VAL A 72 22.07 -12.89 8.99
C VAL A 72 21.37 -12.06 7.90
N PRO A 73 20.84 -10.87 8.23
CA PRO A 73 20.32 -9.96 7.22
C PRO A 73 21.46 -9.55 6.28
N SER A 74 21.43 -10.07 5.06
CA SER A 74 22.41 -9.86 4.00
C SER A 74 21.71 -9.28 2.77
N ALA A 75 22.49 -8.75 1.83
CA ALA A 75 21.95 -8.28 0.55
C ALA A 75 21.18 -9.39 -0.18
N ALA A 76 21.65 -10.64 -0.11
CA ALA A 76 20.98 -11.79 -0.72
C ALA A 76 19.60 -12.08 -0.08
N THR A 77 19.50 -12.01 1.26
CA THR A 77 18.21 -12.19 1.96
C THR A 77 17.22 -11.08 1.64
N ARG A 78 17.68 -9.85 1.39
CA ARG A 78 16.83 -8.73 0.95
C ARG A 78 16.33 -8.90 -0.48
N VAL A 79 17.17 -9.38 -1.39
CA VAL A 79 16.76 -9.67 -2.78
C VAL A 79 15.76 -10.82 -2.80
N LEU A 80 16.04 -11.90 -2.06
CA LEU A 80 15.10 -13.02 -1.93
C LEU A 80 13.76 -12.57 -1.34
N HIS A 81 13.79 -11.72 -0.31
CA HIS A 81 12.58 -11.12 0.27
C HIS A 81 11.79 -10.34 -0.77
N ALA A 82 12.43 -9.43 -1.51
CA ALA A 82 11.78 -8.62 -2.51
C ALA A 82 11.17 -9.48 -3.63
N VAL A 83 11.89 -10.49 -4.11
CA VAL A 83 11.41 -11.38 -5.17
C VAL A 83 10.24 -12.25 -4.70
N LEU A 84 10.30 -12.84 -3.50
CA LEU A 84 9.17 -13.60 -2.97
C LEU A 84 7.98 -12.69 -2.62
N PHE A 85 8.24 -11.47 -2.13
CA PHE A 85 7.19 -10.51 -1.79
C PHE A 85 6.41 -10.12 -3.04
N GLU A 86 7.13 -9.63 -4.06
CA GLU A 86 6.54 -9.15 -5.30
C GLU A 86 5.92 -10.31 -6.09
N GLY A 87 6.64 -11.43 -6.20
CA GLY A 87 6.15 -12.62 -6.89
C GLY A 87 4.92 -13.24 -6.23
N GLY A 88 4.90 -13.30 -4.89
CA GLY A 88 3.76 -13.78 -4.13
C GLY A 88 2.56 -12.83 -4.19
N LEU A 89 2.81 -11.52 -4.14
CA LEU A 89 1.78 -10.50 -4.29
C LEU A 89 1.12 -10.64 -5.66
N VAL A 90 1.91 -10.63 -6.75
CA VAL A 90 1.43 -10.75 -8.13
C VAL A 90 0.67 -12.06 -8.35
N ALA A 91 1.12 -13.17 -7.77
CA ALA A 91 0.45 -14.46 -7.88
C ALA A 91 -0.94 -14.49 -7.22
N VAL A 92 -1.21 -13.63 -6.24
CA VAL A 92 -2.50 -13.54 -5.53
C VAL A 92 -3.35 -12.39 -6.03
N SER A 93 -2.75 -11.21 -6.22
CA SER A 93 -3.44 -9.98 -6.62
C SER A 93 -3.92 -10.06 -8.08
N VAL A 94 -3.09 -10.54 -9.01
CA VAL A 94 -3.44 -10.55 -10.43
C VAL A 94 -4.64 -11.47 -10.74
N PRO A 95 -4.69 -12.73 -10.27
CA PRO A 95 -5.87 -13.57 -10.50
C PRO A 95 -7.13 -13.03 -9.84
N LEU A 96 -6.99 -12.41 -8.65
CA LEU A 96 -8.11 -11.82 -7.95
C LEU A 96 -8.68 -10.61 -8.70
N ILE A 97 -7.81 -9.70 -9.17
CA ILE A 97 -8.18 -8.53 -9.97
C ILE A 97 -8.80 -8.98 -11.30
N ALA A 98 -8.18 -9.96 -11.98
CA ALA A 98 -8.67 -10.52 -13.23
C ALA A 98 -10.08 -11.11 -13.06
N TRP A 99 -10.31 -11.87 -11.99
CA TRP A 99 -11.62 -12.45 -11.67
C TRP A 99 -12.65 -11.38 -11.32
N TRP A 100 -12.29 -10.40 -10.47
CA TRP A 100 -13.19 -9.34 -10.02
C TRP A 100 -13.61 -8.40 -11.15
N LEU A 101 -12.64 -7.97 -11.97
CA LEU A 101 -12.88 -7.02 -13.05
C LEU A 101 -13.25 -7.71 -14.36
N ASN A 102 -13.21 -9.04 -14.41
CA ASN A 102 -13.47 -9.84 -15.62
C ASN A 102 -12.55 -9.40 -16.78
N VAL A 103 -11.27 -9.21 -16.47
CA VAL A 103 -10.24 -8.75 -17.41
C VAL A 103 -9.18 -9.84 -17.59
N SER A 104 -8.41 -9.73 -18.68
CA SER A 104 -7.30 -10.66 -18.91
C SER A 104 -6.23 -10.57 -17.81
N LEU A 105 -5.52 -11.68 -17.55
CA LEU A 105 -4.37 -11.71 -16.63
C LEU A 105 -3.34 -10.62 -16.93
N LEU A 106 -3.10 -10.33 -18.21
CA LEU A 106 -2.14 -9.31 -18.63
C LEU A 106 -2.65 -7.89 -18.33
N GLN A 107 -3.94 -7.61 -18.53
CA GLN A 107 -4.54 -6.34 -18.11
C GLN A 107 -4.52 -6.19 -16.59
N ALA A 108 -4.84 -7.25 -15.84
CA ALA A 108 -4.76 -7.23 -14.39
C ALA A 108 -3.33 -6.99 -13.89
N LEU A 109 -2.31 -7.55 -14.55
CA LEU A 109 -0.90 -7.30 -14.25
C LEU A 109 -0.52 -5.83 -14.51
N ILE A 110 -0.92 -5.27 -15.65
CA ILE A 110 -0.68 -3.85 -15.97
C ILE A 110 -1.37 -2.94 -14.95
N LEU A 111 -2.60 -3.29 -14.56
CA LEU A 111 -3.36 -2.57 -13.54
C LEU A 111 -2.63 -2.60 -12.20
N ASP A 112 -2.19 -3.78 -11.77
CA ASP A 112 -1.47 -4.00 -10.51
C ASP A 112 -0.18 -3.16 -10.46
N ILE A 113 0.63 -3.21 -11.53
CA ILE A 113 1.85 -2.40 -11.66
C ILE A 113 1.52 -0.91 -11.69
N GLY A 114 0.48 -0.49 -12.41
CA GLY A 114 0.07 0.90 -12.51
C GLY A 114 -0.40 1.47 -11.17
N VAL A 115 -1.20 0.70 -10.43
CA VAL A 115 -1.63 1.04 -9.07
C VAL A 115 -0.43 1.10 -8.14
N LEU A 116 0.47 0.11 -8.18
CA LEU A 116 1.66 0.05 -7.32
C LEU A 116 2.60 1.24 -7.56
N LEU A 117 2.88 1.56 -8.84
CA LEU A 117 3.68 2.73 -9.24
C LEU A 117 3.01 4.06 -8.90
N PHE A 118 1.68 4.13 -8.85
CA PHE A 118 0.96 5.33 -8.41
C PHE A 118 0.97 5.46 -6.88
N PHE A 119 0.77 4.34 -6.18
CA PHE A 119 0.65 4.30 -4.73
C PHE A 119 1.99 4.57 -4.02
N LEU A 120 3.12 4.15 -4.60
CA LEU A 120 4.47 4.41 -4.05
C LEU A 120 4.78 5.92 -3.85
N PRO A 121 4.78 6.75 -4.91
CA PRO A 121 5.03 8.18 -4.78
C PRO A 121 3.90 8.87 -4.00
N TYR A 122 2.66 8.41 -4.15
CA TYR A 122 1.54 8.92 -3.35
C TYR A 122 1.77 8.74 -1.84
N THR A 123 2.13 7.53 -1.41
CA THR A 123 2.42 7.22 0.00
C THR A 123 3.60 8.02 0.50
N TYR A 124 4.64 8.18 -0.33
CA TYR A 124 5.81 8.99 0.00
C TYR A 124 5.44 10.47 0.21
N VAL A 125 4.70 11.07 -0.72
CA VAL A 125 4.25 12.47 -0.62
C VAL A 125 3.33 12.67 0.57
N TYR A 126 2.42 11.73 0.84
CA TYR A 126 1.51 11.80 1.98
C TYR A 126 2.26 11.73 3.32
N HIS A 127 3.20 10.78 3.45
CA HIS A 127 4.06 10.70 4.63
C HIS A 127 4.91 11.96 4.80
N TRP A 128 5.49 12.49 3.71
CA TRP A 128 6.27 13.72 3.74
C TRP A 128 5.43 14.94 4.15
N ALA A 129 4.25 15.10 3.57
CA ALA A 129 3.33 16.18 3.93
C ALA A 129 2.91 16.10 5.41
N TYR A 130 2.65 14.89 5.92
CA TYR A 130 2.33 14.69 7.33
C TYR A 130 3.50 15.06 8.24
N ASP A 131 4.72 14.67 7.89
CA ASP A 131 5.91 15.01 8.66
C ASP A 131 6.17 16.52 8.68
N VAL A 132 5.98 17.22 7.55
CA VAL A 132 6.08 18.69 7.46
C VAL A 132 5.02 19.41 8.29
N VAL A 133 3.76 18.93 8.26
CA VAL A 133 2.68 19.50 9.09
C VAL A 133 2.98 19.30 10.57
N ARG A 134 3.48 18.11 10.93
CA ARG A 134 3.84 17.79 12.31
C ARG A 134 5.03 18.63 12.81
N GLU A 135 6.05 18.84 11.98
CA GLU A 135 7.16 19.74 12.27
C GLU A 135 6.65 21.16 12.55
N ARG A 136 5.80 21.70 11.66
CA ARG A 136 5.20 23.03 11.84
C ARG A 136 4.30 23.16 13.08
N MET A 137 3.56 22.13 13.45
CA MET A 137 2.76 22.14 14.68
C MET A 137 3.62 22.08 15.94
N LEU A 138 4.74 21.36 15.91
CA LEU A 138 5.69 21.32 17.02
C LEU A 138 6.42 22.66 17.20
N GLU A 139 6.83 23.31 16.12
CA GLU A 139 7.43 24.66 16.15
C GLU A 139 6.48 25.70 16.74
N ARG A 140 5.19 25.66 16.36
CA ARG A 140 4.15 26.55 16.92
C ARG A 140 3.82 26.32 18.39
N ARG A 141 4.22 25.18 18.96
CA ARG A 141 3.98 24.85 20.37
C ARG A 141 5.16 25.23 21.27
N VAL A 142 6.31 25.51 20.68
CA VAL A 142 7.55 25.90 21.36
C VAL A 142 7.81 27.41 21.27
N ALA A 143 7.22 28.10 20.28
CA ALA A 143 7.15 29.56 20.19
C ALA A 143 6.01 30.13 21.01
#